data_AF-A0A6P7MRI4-F1
#
_entry.id   AF-A0A6P7MRI4-F1
#
_cell.length_a   1.000
_cell.length_b   1.000
_cell.length_c   1.000
_cell.angle_alpha   90.00
_cell.angle_beta   90.00
_cell.angle_gamma   90.00
#
_symmetry.space_group_name_H-M   'P 1'
#
loop_
_entity.id
_entity.type
_entity.pdbx_description
1 polymer ?
#
loop_
_entity_poly.entity_id
_entity_poly.type
_entity_poly.pdbx_seq_one_letter_code
_entity_poly.pdbx_strand_id
1 'polypeptide(L)'
;MAYTLGSTAEGQKRSVGPQHCVTRVELSVTAASLLDRDVASKSDPFCVLFQEVDGNWVELGRTETAVNNLNPVFGVKFQVDYHFEEIQKLRFAMFDEDKCASQLYEHDFLGEFICTLGVIVSNKKLHRPLILANGKPAGKGSITITAQELSDNRIITLTLSGRKLDKKDFFGKSDPYLEFHKQGEDGKWMLVHRTEVIKNTLDPSWKPFTVPLISLCNGDVDRNIKVLCYDYDNDGGHDFIGEFQTSVAKMSEAQNSLEVEFECINPKKQKKKKNYKNSGIIIVKLCKITRDYTFLDYILGGCQLMFTVGIDFTASNGNPREPSSLHYINPLGSNEYLAAILAVGQIIQDYDTDKMFPALGFGAQLPPDWKVSHEFAINFNPTNPFCSGVEGIAQAYSACLPHIRFYGPTNFAPIINHVARFASQALQQENAAFSQ
;
A
#
# COMPACT_ATOMS: atom_id res chain seq x y z
N MET A 1 5.54 51.61 6.01
CA MET A 1 6.60 50.92 6.77
C MET A 1 6.55 49.47 6.33
N ALA A 2 7.25 49.13 5.26
CA ALA A 2 8.58 48.51 5.28
C ALA A 2 8.50 47.04 5.72
N TYR A 3 8.33 46.17 4.73
CA TYR A 3 8.59 44.74 4.82
C TYR A 3 10.09 44.53 5.01
N THR A 4 10.48 43.69 5.97
CA THR A 4 11.87 43.24 6.11
C THR A 4 11.91 41.76 5.81
N LEU A 5 12.56 41.41 4.70
CA LEU A 5 12.99 40.07 4.33
C LEU A 5 14.22 39.70 5.16
N GLY A 6 14.18 38.56 5.84
CA GLY A 6 15.34 37.90 6.41
C GLY A 6 15.72 36.69 5.56
N SER A 7 16.85 36.79 4.86
CA SER A 7 17.56 35.68 4.23
C SER A 7 18.27 34.84 5.28
N THR A 8 18.28 33.51 5.15
CA THR A 8 19.49 32.72 4.82
C THR A 8 19.17 31.23 4.75
N ALA A 9 19.88 30.57 3.84
CA ALA A 9 19.78 29.18 3.44
C ALA A 9 20.17 28.20 4.56
N GLU A 10 19.41 27.11 4.67
CA GLU A 10 19.87 25.82 5.22
C GLU A 10 19.04 24.69 4.58
N GLY A 11 19.71 23.58 4.28
CA GLY A 11 19.26 22.55 3.34
C GLY A 11 17.85 22.02 3.61
N GLN A 12 16.98 22.14 2.60
CA GLN A 12 15.70 21.43 2.56
C GLN A 12 15.96 19.93 2.56
N LYS A 13 15.94 19.32 3.76
CA LYS A 13 15.41 17.96 3.90
C LYS A 13 14.05 17.97 3.22
N ARG A 14 13.90 17.18 2.16
CA ARG A 14 12.60 16.90 1.54
C ARG A 14 11.68 16.44 2.67
N SER A 15 10.74 17.29 3.07
CA SER A 15 9.59 16.85 3.85
C SER A 15 8.83 15.91 2.93
N VAL A 16 8.96 14.62 3.15
CA VAL A 16 7.98 13.66 2.66
C VAL A 16 6.67 14.14 3.29
N GLY A 17 5.79 14.74 2.49
CA GLY A 17 4.45 15.09 2.94
C GLY A 17 3.77 13.83 3.50
N PRO A 18 2.69 13.96 4.28
CA PRO A 18 1.98 12.79 4.80
C PRO A 18 1.68 11.85 3.63
N GLN A 19 2.34 10.71 3.64
CA GLN A 19 2.12 9.67 2.66
C GLN A 19 0.71 9.19 2.98
N HIS A 20 -0.28 9.59 2.18
CA HIS A 20 -1.61 9.01 2.28
C HIS A 20 -1.44 7.54 1.89
N CYS A 21 -1.32 6.66 2.90
CA CYS A 21 -1.21 5.21 2.76
C CYS A 21 -2.60 4.60 2.48
N VAL A 22 -3.40 5.31 1.68
CA VAL A 22 -4.74 4.89 1.29
C VAL A 22 -4.66 4.42 -0.15
N THR A 23 -5.09 3.20 -0.37
CA THR A 23 -5.17 2.60 -1.70
C THR A 23 -6.61 2.22 -1.99
N ARG A 24 -7.07 2.37 -3.22
CA ARG A 24 -8.42 1.93 -3.58
C ARG A 24 -8.41 0.49 -4.08
N VAL A 25 -9.32 -0.33 -3.59
CA VAL A 25 -9.44 -1.75 -3.95
C VAL A 25 -10.80 -1.99 -4.61
N GLU A 26 -10.79 -2.76 -5.69
CA GLU A 26 -11.99 -3.27 -6.36
C GLU A 26 -12.28 -4.71 -5.92
N LEU A 27 -13.52 -4.96 -5.50
CA LEU A 27 -14.00 -6.26 -5.05
C LEU A 27 -14.99 -6.83 -6.06
N SER A 28 -14.66 -8.02 -6.58
CA SER A 28 -15.58 -8.83 -7.38
C SER A 28 -16.25 -9.87 -6.50
N VAL A 29 -17.55 -10.08 -6.72
CA VAL A 29 -18.35 -11.06 -5.96
C VAL A 29 -19.00 -12.05 -6.93
N THR A 30 -18.97 -13.33 -6.57
CA THR A 30 -19.80 -14.38 -7.17
C THR A 30 -20.40 -15.24 -6.07
N ALA A 31 -21.55 -15.87 -6.32
CA ALA A 31 -22.13 -16.82 -5.39
C ALA A 31 -22.45 -18.15 -6.08
N ALA A 32 -22.63 -19.21 -5.29
CA ALA A 32 -22.96 -20.54 -5.79
C ALA A 32 -23.96 -21.23 -4.86
N SER A 33 -24.81 -22.07 -5.45
CA SER A 33 -25.79 -22.91 -4.74
C SER A 33 -26.66 -22.15 -3.73
N LEU A 34 -27.09 -20.93 -4.09
CA LEU A 34 -27.97 -20.12 -3.25
C LEU A 34 -29.30 -20.84 -2.96
N LEU A 35 -29.95 -20.45 -1.86
CA LEU A 35 -31.28 -20.96 -1.52
C LEU A 35 -32.28 -20.53 -2.60
N ASP A 36 -33.17 -21.46 -2.95
CA ASP A 36 -34.28 -21.18 -3.86
C ASP A 36 -35.51 -20.81 -3.02
N ARG A 37 -35.98 -19.57 -3.16
CA ARG A 37 -37.15 -19.05 -2.43
C ARG A 37 -38.40 -18.94 -3.27
N ASP A 38 -38.24 -19.05 -4.59
CA ASP A 38 -39.35 -19.01 -5.53
C ASP A 38 -40.04 -20.36 -5.66
N VAL A 39 -41.37 -20.32 -5.81
CA VAL A 39 -42.21 -21.53 -5.92
C VAL A 39 -42.24 -22.09 -7.35
N ALA A 40 -42.05 -21.24 -8.35
CA ALA A 40 -42.18 -21.59 -9.78
C ALA A 40 -40.97 -21.19 -10.65
N SER A 41 -40.01 -20.45 -10.08
CA SER A 41 -38.78 -19.96 -10.70
C SER A 41 -37.59 -20.29 -9.79
N LYS A 42 -36.39 -19.96 -10.25
CA LYS A 42 -35.24 -19.83 -9.36
C LYS A 42 -35.21 -18.41 -8.82
N SER A 43 -34.68 -18.22 -7.62
CA SER A 43 -34.37 -16.89 -7.09
C SER A 43 -33.64 -15.98 -8.08
N ASP A 44 -33.93 -14.68 -7.96
CA ASP A 44 -33.37 -13.52 -8.65
C ASP A 44 -32.40 -12.78 -7.70
N PRO A 45 -31.18 -13.31 -7.42
CA PRO A 45 -30.33 -12.76 -6.36
C PRO A 45 -29.58 -11.47 -6.74
N PHE A 46 -29.37 -10.62 -5.73
CA PHE A 46 -28.42 -9.51 -5.74
C PHE A 46 -27.62 -9.44 -4.42
N CYS A 47 -26.46 -8.80 -4.46
CA CYS A 47 -25.57 -8.62 -3.32
C CYS A 47 -25.58 -7.17 -2.84
N VAL A 48 -25.66 -6.97 -1.53
CA VAL A 48 -25.45 -5.68 -0.87
C VAL A 48 -24.18 -5.73 -0.04
N LEU A 49 -23.29 -4.75 -0.24
CA LEU A 49 -22.09 -4.57 0.57
C LEU A 49 -22.35 -3.49 1.64
N PHE A 50 -22.05 -3.84 2.89
CA PHE A 50 -22.02 -2.90 4.00
C PHE A 50 -20.62 -2.80 4.59
N GLN A 51 -20.31 -1.65 5.18
CA GLN A 51 -19.13 -1.42 6.01
C GLN A 51 -19.55 -0.99 7.42
N GLU A 52 -18.86 -1.50 8.44
CA GLU A 52 -19.04 -1.03 9.82
C GLU A 52 -18.30 0.29 10.01
N VAL A 53 -19.04 1.34 10.41
CA VAL A 53 -18.52 2.66 10.76
C VAL A 53 -19.13 3.05 12.09
N ASP A 54 -18.29 3.31 13.09
CA ASP A 54 -18.71 3.65 14.46
C ASP A 54 -19.76 2.69 15.05
N GLY A 55 -19.59 1.38 14.79
CA GLY A 55 -20.50 0.32 15.25
C GLY A 55 -21.79 0.17 14.45
N ASN A 56 -21.99 0.95 13.39
CA ASN A 56 -23.18 0.89 12.53
C ASN A 56 -22.84 0.37 11.14
N TRP A 57 -23.73 -0.45 10.56
CA TRP A 57 -23.58 -0.93 9.19
C TRP A 57 -24.09 0.12 8.19
N VAL A 58 -23.19 0.64 7.36
CA VAL A 58 -23.49 1.60 6.30
C VAL A 58 -23.46 0.88 4.96
N GLU A 59 -24.51 1.03 4.14
CA GLU A 59 -24.57 0.46 2.80
C GLU A 59 -23.58 1.19 1.87
N LEU A 60 -22.66 0.46 1.26
CA LEU A 60 -21.72 0.98 0.27
C LEU A 60 -22.23 0.88 -1.16
N GLY A 61 -23.08 -0.12 -1.44
CA GLY A 61 -23.71 -0.30 -2.73
C GLY A 61 -24.31 -1.68 -2.92
N ARG A 62 -24.88 -1.89 -4.11
CA ARG A 62 -25.53 -3.14 -4.53
C ARG A 62 -25.01 -3.58 -5.89
N THR A 63 -25.01 -4.89 -6.14
CA THR A 63 -24.85 -5.42 -7.50
C THR A 63 -26.13 -5.27 -8.31
N GLU A 64 -26.05 -5.58 -9.61
CA GLU A 64 -27.23 -5.92 -10.38
C GLU A 64 -27.91 -7.21 -9.88
N THR A 65 -29.18 -7.38 -10.22
CA THR A 65 -29.93 -8.62 -9.99
C THR A 65 -29.65 -9.65 -11.08
N ALA A 66 -29.29 -10.86 -10.65
CA ALA A 66 -29.09 -12.00 -11.54
C ALA A 66 -30.37 -12.82 -11.68
N VAL A 67 -31.14 -12.58 -12.74
CA VAL A 67 -32.45 -13.22 -12.96
C VAL A 67 -32.33 -14.75 -13.07
N ASN A 68 -33.12 -15.47 -12.27
CA ASN A 68 -33.31 -16.92 -12.25
C ASN A 68 -32.00 -17.71 -12.14
N ASN A 69 -31.11 -17.28 -11.23
CA ASN A 69 -29.75 -17.78 -11.16
C ASN A 69 -29.26 -18.01 -9.73
N LEU A 70 -29.17 -19.28 -9.31
CA LEU A 70 -28.61 -19.67 -8.00
C LEU A 70 -27.07 -19.66 -7.95
N ASN A 71 -26.39 -19.33 -9.05
CA ASN A 71 -24.92 -19.26 -9.16
C ASN A 71 -24.49 -17.96 -9.86
N PRO A 72 -24.84 -16.79 -9.30
CA PRO A 72 -24.62 -15.52 -9.97
C PRO A 72 -23.13 -15.15 -10.04
N VAL A 73 -22.76 -14.57 -11.18
CA VAL A 73 -21.48 -13.91 -11.39
C VAL A 73 -21.80 -12.44 -11.65
N PHE A 74 -21.50 -11.58 -10.67
CA PHE A 74 -21.87 -10.17 -10.75
C PHE A 74 -20.84 -9.35 -11.53
N GLY A 75 -21.34 -8.55 -12.46
CA GLY A 75 -20.60 -7.58 -13.25
C GLY A 75 -20.25 -6.33 -12.47
N VAL A 76 -21.16 -5.83 -11.62
CA VAL A 76 -20.89 -4.69 -10.73
C VAL A 76 -19.82 -5.04 -9.72
N LYS A 77 -18.84 -4.15 -9.56
CA LYS A 77 -17.73 -4.26 -8.62
C LYS A 77 -17.85 -3.22 -7.53
N PHE A 78 -17.52 -3.60 -6.31
CA PHE A 78 -17.47 -2.64 -5.20
C PHE A 78 -16.10 -2.01 -5.12
N GLN A 79 -16.03 -0.71 -4.88
CA GLN A 79 -14.76 -0.01 -4.66
C GLN A 79 -14.70 0.48 -3.22
N VAL A 80 -13.64 0.11 -2.52
CA VAL A 80 -13.43 0.43 -1.10
C VAL A 80 -12.04 0.99 -0.93
N ASP A 81 -11.92 2.07 -0.16
CA ASP A 81 -10.61 2.60 0.23
C ASP A 81 -10.02 1.70 1.31
N TYR A 82 -8.77 1.28 1.15
CA TYR A 82 -8.05 0.36 2.01
C TYR A 82 -7.07 1.13 2.89
N HIS A 83 -7.20 0.92 4.20
CA HIS A 83 -6.33 1.44 5.24
C HIS A 83 -5.71 0.24 5.98
N PHE A 84 -4.42 0.04 5.81
CA PHE A 84 -3.73 -1.10 6.42
C PHE A 84 -3.85 -1.09 7.94
N GLU A 85 -3.82 0.09 8.54
CA GLU A 85 -3.86 0.35 9.98
C GLU A 85 -5.25 0.28 10.62
N GLU A 86 -6.31 -0.05 9.85
CA GLU A 86 -7.69 -0.09 10.35
C GLU A 86 -8.31 -1.48 10.22
N ILE A 87 -9.14 -1.83 11.20
CA ILE A 87 -10.02 -3.01 11.09
C ILE A 87 -11.27 -2.61 10.32
N GLN A 88 -11.23 -2.76 9.00
CA GLN A 88 -12.34 -2.43 8.13
C GLN A 88 -13.29 -3.62 7.96
N LYS A 89 -14.32 -3.74 8.81
CA LYS A 89 -15.29 -4.85 8.72
C LYS A 89 -16.29 -4.61 7.58
N LEU A 90 -16.48 -5.65 6.79
CA LEU A 90 -17.37 -5.70 5.64
C LEU A 90 -18.40 -6.83 5.81
N ARG A 91 -19.63 -6.56 5.38
CA ARG A 91 -20.73 -7.52 5.36
C ARG A 91 -21.30 -7.61 3.96
N PHE A 92 -21.23 -8.81 3.38
CA PHE A 92 -21.82 -9.15 2.09
C PHE A 92 -23.13 -9.88 2.34
N ALA A 93 -24.25 -9.26 2.01
CA ALA A 93 -25.58 -9.81 2.24
C ALA A 93 -26.28 -10.11 0.91
N MET A 94 -26.70 -11.36 0.72
CA MET A 94 -27.45 -11.81 -0.46
C MET A 94 -28.94 -11.72 -0.19
N PHE A 95 -29.67 -11.20 -1.18
CA PHE A 95 -31.12 -11.10 -1.17
C PHE A 95 -31.68 -11.64 -2.49
N ASP A 96 -32.92 -12.09 -2.45
CA ASP A 96 -33.75 -12.44 -3.59
C ASP A 96 -34.71 -11.29 -3.92
N GLU A 97 -34.68 -10.80 -5.14
CA GLU A 97 -35.48 -9.62 -5.54
C GLU A 97 -36.96 -9.96 -5.72
N ASP A 98 -37.79 -9.60 -4.74
CA ASP A 98 -39.24 -9.53 -4.94
C ASP A 98 -39.63 -8.31 -5.81
N LYS A 99 -40.32 -8.57 -6.93
CA LYS A 99 -40.71 -7.56 -7.95
C LYS A 99 -41.63 -6.46 -7.44
N CYS A 100 -42.26 -6.64 -6.28
CA CYS A 100 -43.13 -5.64 -5.67
C CYS A 100 -42.47 -4.83 -4.53
N ALA A 101 -41.23 -5.16 -4.17
CA ALA A 101 -40.50 -4.53 -3.08
C ALA A 101 -39.76 -3.25 -3.52
N SER A 102 -39.72 -2.27 -2.63
CA SER A 102 -38.94 -1.03 -2.81
C SER A 102 -37.88 -0.85 -1.72
N GLN A 103 -38.06 -1.51 -0.58
CA GLN A 103 -37.16 -1.43 0.57
C GLN A 103 -36.39 -2.73 0.75
N LEU A 104 -35.16 -2.64 1.28
CA LEU A 104 -34.30 -3.81 1.40
C LEU A 104 -34.89 -4.91 2.29
N TYR A 105 -35.62 -4.55 3.35
CA TYR A 105 -36.24 -5.50 4.28
C TYR A 105 -37.40 -6.29 3.67
N GLU A 106 -37.89 -5.87 2.49
CA GLU A 106 -39.00 -6.52 1.77
C GLU A 106 -38.49 -7.65 0.86
N HIS A 107 -37.18 -7.69 0.58
CA HIS A 107 -36.56 -8.77 -0.20
C HIS A 107 -36.20 -9.97 0.68
N ASP A 108 -36.25 -11.16 0.10
CA ASP A 108 -36.01 -12.40 0.83
C ASP A 108 -34.50 -12.60 1.09
N PHE A 109 -34.14 -12.74 2.37
CA PHE A 109 -32.73 -12.91 2.74
C PHE A 109 -32.21 -14.32 2.43
N LEU A 110 -31.14 -14.39 1.63
CA LEU A 110 -30.52 -15.64 1.17
C LEU A 110 -29.30 -16.04 2.01
N GLY A 111 -28.68 -15.11 2.72
CA GLY A 111 -27.55 -15.35 3.61
C GLY A 111 -26.49 -14.26 3.52
N GLU A 112 -25.54 -14.27 4.44
CA GLU A 112 -24.45 -13.30 4.52
C GLU A 112 -23.10 -13.92 4.80
N PHE A 113 -22.07 -13.12 4.56
CA PHE A 113 -20.71 -13.36 4.99
C PHE A 113 -20.10 -12.06 5.52
N ILE A 114 -19.51 -12.12 6.71
CA ILE A 114 -18.84 -10.99 7.38
C ILE A 114 -17.36 -11.30 7.51
N CYS A 115 -16.50 -10.35 7.12
CA CYS A 115 -15.04 -10.43 7.26
C CYS A 115 -14.42 -9.03 7.31
N THR A 116 -13.12 -8.93 7.49
CA THR A 116 -12.39 -7.67 7.31
C THR A 116 -11.89 -7.54 5.87
N LEU A 117 -11.68 -6.31 5.40
CA LEU A 117 -11.04 -6.06 4.11
C LEU A 117 -9.61 -6.64 4.09
N GLY A 118 -8.90 -6.63 5.23
CA GLY A 118 -7.58 -7.27 5.40
C GLY A 118 -7.59 -8.75 4.99
N VAL A 119 -8.57 -9.52 5.44
CA VAL A 119 -8.74 -10.94 5.06
C VAL A 119 -8.97 -11.08 3.55
N ILE A 120 -9.72 -10.17 2.92
CA ILE A 120 -9.99 -10.27 1.50
C ILE A 120 -8.70 -10.01 0.70
N VAL A 121 -7.95 -8.95 1.02
CA VAL A 121 -6.73 -8.60 0.26
C VAL A 121 -5.58 -9.57 0.51
N SER A 122 -5.53 -10.25 1.66
CA SER A 122 -4.54 -11.30 1.95
C SER A 122 -4.85 -12.63 1.26
N ASN A 123 -6.00 -12.77 0.61
CA ASN A 123 -6.43 -13.97 -0.07
C ASN A 123 -6.66 -13.70 -1.57
N LYS A 124 -5.89 -14.38 -2.45
CA LYS A 124 -6.10 -14.28 -3.91
C LYS A 124 -7.56 -14.53 -4.33
N LYS A 125 -8.21 -15.46 -3.64
CA LYS A 125 -9.63 -15.81 -3.83
C LYS A 125 -10.21 -16.30 -2.51
N LEU A 126 -11.14 -15.54 -1.95
CA LEU A 126 -11.79 -15.87 -0.68
C LEU A 126 -13.12 -16.57 -0.94
N HIS A 127 -13.17 -17.89 -0.77
CA HIS A 127 -14.40 -18.68 -0.85
C HIS A 127 -14.91 -19.05 0.54
N ARG A 128 -16.16 -18.73 0.87
CA ARG A 128 -16.77 -18.97 2.19
C ARG A 128 -18.24 -19.37 2.08
N PRO A 129 -18.76 -20.20 3.00
CA PRO A 129 -20.19 -20.48 3.08
C PRO A 129 -20.97 -19.24 3.54
N LEU A 130 -22.21 -19.12 3.09
CA LEU A 130 -23.14 -18.10 3.57
C LEU A 130 -23.87 -18.57 4.83
N ILE A 131 -24.18 -17.64 5.72
CA ILE A 131 -24.85 -17.87 6.99
C ILE A 131 -26.18 -17.10 7.02
N LEU A 132 -27.23 -17.68 7.59
CA LEU A 132 -28.51 -17.03 7.80
C LEU A 132 -28.51 -16.16 9.07
N ALA A 133 -29.48 -15.27 9.23
CA ALA A 133 -29.58 -14.36 10.38
C ALA A 133 -29.66 -15.08 11.74
N ASN A 134 -30.04 -16.36 11.75
CA ASN A 134 -30.07 -17.21 12.95
C ASN A 134 -28.76 -17.97 13.21
N GLY A 135 -27.69 -17.66 12.47
CA GLY A 135 -26.38 -18.29 12.58
C GLY A 135 -26.26 -19.67 11.91
N LYS A 136 -27.33 -20.20 11.30
CA LYS A 136 -27.29 -21.50 10.61
C LYS A 136 -26.73 -21.35 9.19
N PRO A 137 -26.09 -22.39 8.63
CA PRO A 137 -25.69 -22.39 7.22
C PRO A 137 -26.88 -22.10 6.29
N ALA A 138 -26.67 -21.25 5.28
CA ALA A 138 -27.65 -20.97 4.23
C ALA A 138 -27.68 -22.10 3.19
N GLY A 139 -28.03 -23.32 3.63
CA GLY A 139 -27.98 -24.51 2.79
C GLY A 139 -26.56 -24.82 2.32
N LYS A 140 -26.38 -24.93 1.00
CA LYS A 140 -25.06 -25.07 0.34
C LYS A 140 -24.54 -23.75 -0.24
N GLY A 141 -25.24 -22.64 0.05
CA GLY A 141 -24.90 -21.31 -0.46
C GLY A 141 -23.49 -20.91 -0.08
N SER A 142 -22.71 -20.46 -1.05
CA SER A 142 -21.39 -19.92 -0.82
C SER A 142 -21.17 -18.64 -1.61
N ILE A 143 -20.23 -17.83 -1.13
CA ILE A 143 -19.75 -16.61 -1.75
C ILE A 143 -18.26 -16.74 -2.06
N THR A 144 -17.86 -16.16 -3.18
CA THR A 144 -16.46 -16.00 -3.57
C THR A 144 -16.20 -14.52 -3.79
N ILE A 145 -15.13 -14.03 -3.19
CA ILE A 145 -14.70 -12.63 -3.29
C ILE A 145 -13.25 -12.62 -3.81
N THR A 146 -12.95 -11.74 -4.75
CA THR A 146 -11.57 -11.45 -5.20
C THR A 146 -11.34 -9.96 -5.17
N ALA A 147 -10.13 -9.55 -4.75
CA ALA A 147 -9.71 -8.15 -4.70
C ALA A 147 -8.68 -7.83 -5.77
N GLN A 148 -8.71 -6.59 -6.27
CA GLN A 148 -7.69 -6.02 -7.13
C GLN A 148 -7.38 -4.59 -6.68
N GLU A 149 -6.10 -4.22 -6.65
CA GLU A 149 -5.68 -2.83 -6.44
C GLU A 149 -6.01 -1.97 -7.66
N LEU A 150 -6.67 -0.82 -7.42
CA LEU A 150 -6.95 0.19 -8.43
C LEU A 150 -5.89 1.30 -8.38
N SER A 151 -4.73 1.03 -8.98
CA SER A 151 -3.65 2.01 -9.10
C SER A 151 -2.82 1.82 -10.36
N ASP A 152 -2.30 2.92 -10.92
CA ASP A 152 -1.30 2.88 -11.98
C ASP A 152 0.10 2.96 -11.37
N ASN A 153 0.64 1.80 -10.99
CA ASN A 153 1.96 1.69 -10.38
C ASN A 153 3.10 1.68 -11.41
N ARG A 154 2.86 2.12 -12.66
CA ARG A 154 3.92 2.21 -13.65
C ARG A 154 4.81 3.41 -13.37
N ILE A 155 6.12 3.18 -13.40
CA ILE A 155 7.16 4.20 -13.35
C ILE A 155 7.89 4.25 -14.70
N ILE A 156 8.34 5.44 -15.07
CA ILE A 156 9.15 5.66 -16.27
C ILE A 156 10.55 6.10 -15.86
N THR A 157 11.56 5.39 -16.34
CA THR A 157 12.97 5.73 -16.17
C THR A 157 13.52 6.25 -17.49
N LEU A 158 14.06 7.47 -17.46
CA LEU A 158 14.60 8.16 -18.63
C LEU A 158 16.10 8.42 -18.46
N THR A 159 16.86 8.20 -19.53
CA THR A 159 18.26 8.64 -19.65
C THR A 159 18.38 9.52 -20.88
N LEU A 160 18.89 10.74 -20.70
CA LEU A 160 18.96 11.74 -21.77
C LEU A 160 20.34 12.38 -21.89
N SER A 161 20.65 12.89 -23.07
CA SER A 161 21.77 13.81 -23.31
C SER A 161 21.40 14.90 -24.30
N GLY A 162 22.10 16.02 -24.26
CA GLY A 162 22.05 17.07 -25.27
C GLY A 162 23.23 16.95 -26.23
N ARG A 163 23.08 17.49 -27.43
CA ARG A 163 24.14 17.59 -28.43
C ARG A 163 24.07 18.94 -29.15
N LYS A 164 25.21 19.62 -29.26
CA LYS A 164 25.35 20.92 -29.94
C LYS A 164 24.28 21.94 -29.51
N LEU A 165 24.00 22.02 -28.22
CA LEU A 165 23.11 23.04 -27.67
C LEU A 165 23.64 24.44 -27.96
N ASP A 166 22.75 25.41 -28.09
CA ASP A 166 23.15 26.79 -28.30
C ASP A 166 23.93 27.34 -27.09
N LYS A 167 25.09 27.94 -27.36
CA LYS A 167 25.84 28.72 -26.39
C LYS A 167 25.04 29.96 -25.98
N LYS A 168 24.89 30.18 -24.67
CA LYS A 168 24.17 31.34 -24.13
C LYS A 168 25.09 32.26 -23.32
N ASP A 169 26.01 31.70 -22.53
CA ASP A 169 27.01 32.47 -21.79
C ASP A 169 28.04 33.24 -22.64
N PHE A 170 28.40 34.44 -22.17
CA PHE A 170 29.45 35.27 -22.78
C PHE A 170 30.84 34.67 -22.52
N PHE A 171 31.13 34.30 -21.27
CA PHE A 171 32.40 33.73 -20.80
C PHE A 171 32.25 32.26 -20.36
N GLY A 172 31.99 31.36 -21.30
CA GLY A 172 31.81 29.93 -21.03
C GLY A 172 30.97 29.27 -22.11
N LYS A 173 30.71 27.98 -22.02
CA LYS A 173 29.55 27.35 -22.67
C LYS A 173 28.36 27.44 -21.71
N SER A 174 27.19 27.05 -22.19
CA SER A 174 25.97 26.99 -21.37
C SER A 174 26.11 25.98 -20.21
N ASP A 175 25.27 26.17 -19.19
CA ASP A 175 24.97 25.33 -18.04
C ASP A 175 23.57 24.67 -18.20
N PRO A 176 23.36 23.74 -19.15
CA PRO A 176 22.03 23.28 -19.54
C PRO A 176 21.32 22.38 -18.51
N TYR A 177 20.00 22.56 -18.40
CA TYR A 177 19.07 21.65 -17.71
C TYR A 177 17.74 21.52 -18.47
N LEU A 178 16.99 20.45 -18.19
CA LEU A 178 15.68 20.18 -18.79
C LEU A 178 14.55 20.31 -17.77
N GLU A 179 13.39 20.76 -18.25
CA GLU A 179 12.12 20.74 -17.52
C GLU A 179 11.04 19.99 -18.31
N PHE A 180 10.52 18.93 -17.71
CA PHE A 180 9.43 18.13 -18.23
C PHE A 180 8.10 18.66 -17.72
N HIS A 181 7.17 18.91 -18.63
CA HIS A 181 5.86 19.45 -18.33
C HIS A 181 4.76 18.56 -18.90
N LYS A 182 3.72 18.34 -18.09
CA LYS A 182 2.47 17.72 -18.53
C LYS A 182 1.40 18.77 -18.78
N GLN A 183 0.45 18.46 -19.64
CA GLN A 183 -0.74 19.30 -19.82
C GLN A 183 -1.81 18.92 -18.80
N GLY A 184 -2.30 19.91 -18.05
CA GLY A 184 -3.46 19.78 -17.18
C GLY A 184 -4.77 19.75 -17.97
N GLU A 185 -5.86 19.42 -17.30
CA GLU A 185 -7.20 19.41 -17.92
C GLU A 185 -7.65 20.80 -18.37
N ASP A 186 -7.17 21.85 -17.70
CA ASP A 186 -7.37 23.24 -18.07
C ASP A 186 -6.47 23.71 -19.24
N GLY A 187 -5.70 22.78 -19.82
CA GLY A 187 -4.78 23.03 -20.91
C GLY A 187 -3.45 23.67 -20.50
N LYS A 188 -3.24 23.99 -19.21
CA LYS A 188 -1.99 24.60 -18.74
C LYS A 188 -0.88 23.58 -18.59
N TRP A 189 0.35 24.03 -18.82
CA TRP A 189 1.55 23.22 -18.60
C TRP A 189 1.95 23.24 -17.13
N MET A 190 2.14 22.06 -16.55
CA MET A 190 2.56 21.87 -15.16
C MET A 190 3.92 21.17 -15.13
N LEU A 191 4.86 21.71 -14.37
CA LEU A 191 6.18 21.12 -14.16
C LEU A 191 6.04 19.78 -13.44
N VAL A 192 6.64 18.73 -14.01
CA VAL A 192 6.69 17.37 -13.46
C VAL A 192 8.06 17.07 -12.91
N HIS A 193 9.11 17.38 -13.68
CA HIS A 193 10.47 17.04 -13.32
C HIS A 193 11.45 18.07 -13.88
N ARG A 194 12.51 18.35 -13.13
CA ARG A 194 13.66 19.15 -13.55
C ARG A 194 14.93 18.33 -13.33
N THR A 195 15.77 18.23 -14.37
CA THR A 195 17.07 17.56 -14.26
C THR A 195 18.06 18.41 -13.45
N GLU A 196 19.23 17.87 -13.13
CA GLU A 196 20.33 18.68 -12.65
C GLU A 196 20.87 19.62 -13.74
N VAL A 197 21.59 20.65 -13.29
CA VAL A 197 22.35 21.57 -14.13
C VAL A 197 23.72 20.96 -14.42
N ILE A 198 24.11 20.86 -15.69
CA ILE A 198 25.45 20.41 -16.09
C ILE A 198 26.26 21.62 -16.54
N LYS A 199 27.32 21.97 -15.82
CA LYS A 199 28.07 23.20 -16.07
C LYS A 199 28.94 23.16 -17.33
N ASN A 200 29.00 24.27 -18.04
CA ASN A 200 29.96 24.62 -19.08
C ASN A 200 30.06 23.56 -20.19
N THR A 201 28.92 23.18 -20.77
CA THR A 201 28.85 22.20 -21.86
C THR A 201 27.73 22.52 -22.86
N LEU A 202 27.94 22.12 -24.13
CA LEU A 202 26.89 22.13 -25.16
C LEU A 202 26.42 20.71 -25.49
N ASP A 203 27.02 19.70 -24.85
CA ASP A 203 26.76 18.28 -25.06
C ASP A 203 26.55 17.61 -23.69
N PRO A 204 25.55 18.03 -22.89
CA PRO A 204 25.34 17.51 -21.53
C PRO A 204 24.90 16.05 -21.55
N SER A 205 25.27 15.31 -20.51
CA SER A 205 24.67 14.02 -20.17
C SER A 205 24.09 14.14 -18.77
N TRP A 206 22.77 14.12 -18.66
CA TRP A 206 22.09 14.20 -17.36
C TRP A 206 22.01 12.81 -16.71
N LYS A 207 21.90 12.77 -15.39
CA LYS A 207 21.68 11.54 -14.63
C LYS A 207 20.33 10.93 -15.01
N PRO A 208 20.23 9.59 -15.06
CA PRO A 208 18.95 8.94 -15.19
C PRO A 208 18.00 9.36 -14.06
N PHE A 209 16.73 9.52 -14.38
CA PHE A 209 15.70 9.80 -13.39
C PHE A 209 14.48 8.92 -13.60
N THR A 210 13.73 8.73 -12.52
CA THR A 210 12.51 7.92 -12.49
C THR A 210 11.37 8.74 -11.90
N VAL A 211 10.21 8.72 -12.55
CA VAL A 211 8.97 9.35 -12.07
C VAL A 211 7.77 8.43 -12.28
N PRO A 212 6.67 8.57 -11.51
CA PRO A 212 5.43 7.88 -11.81
C PRO A 212 4.92 8.25 -13.21
N LEU A 213 4.47 7.27 -13.99
CA LEU A 213 3.97 7.49 -15.35
C LEU A 213 2.74 8.42 -15.34
N ILE A 214 1.88 8.26 -14.34
CA ILE A 214 0.73 9.15 -14.11
C ILE A 214 1.15 10.60 -13.83
N SER A 215 2.30 10.82 -13.22
CA SER A 215 2.81 12.18 -12.99
C SER A 215 3.28 12.83 -14.30
N LEU A 216 3.84 12.06 -15.23
CA LEU A 216 4.38 12.57 -16.48
C LEU A 216 3.33 12.75 -17.59
N CYS A 217 2.40 11.81 -17.73
CA CYS A 217 1.43 11.80 -18.84
C CYS A 217 0.02 11.36 -18.43
N ASN A 218 -0.28 11.36 -17.12
CA ASN A 218 -1.57 10.88 -16.57
C ASN A 218 -1.90 9.43 -17.00
N GLY A 219 -0.88 8.59 -17.19
CA GLY A 219 -1.01 7.17 -17.51
C GLY A 219 -1.25 6.87 -18.99
N ASP A 220 -1.54 7.90 -19.79
CA ASP A 220 -1.72 7.80 -21.25
C ASP A 220 -0.38 8.03 -21.95
N VAL A 221 0.15 7.00 -22.61
CA VAL A 221 1.48 7.06 -23.23
C VAL A 221 1.52 7.92 -24.50
N ASP A 222 0.37 8.21 -25.09
CA ASP A 222 0.23 9.03 -26.30
C ASP A 222 0.00 10.50 -25.98
N ARG A 223 -0.29 10.83 -24.72
CA ARG A 223 -0.44 12.22 -24.27
C ARG A 223 0.84 13.03 -24.49
N ASN A 224 0.60 14.28 -24.88
CA ASN A 224 1.64 15.22 -25.22
C ASN A 224 2.38 15.74 -23.97
N ILE A 225 3.71 15.74 -24.04
CA ILE A 225 4.64 16.19 -23.03
C ILE A 225 5.47 17.31 -23.64
N LYS A 226 5.62 18.41 -22.91
CA LYS A 226 6.50 19.51 -23.31
C LYS A 226 7.80 19.43 -22.53
N VAL A 227 8.92 19.51 -23.24
CA VAL A 227 10.26 19.54 -22.64
C VAL A 227 10.91 20.87 -22.99
N LEU A 228 11.32 21.60 -21.96
CA LEU A 228 12.02 22.87 -22.08
C LEU A 228 13.50 22.67 -21.74
N CYS A 229 14.38 23.31 -22.50
CA CYS A 229 15.81 23.35 -22.24
C CYS A 229 16.22 24.78 -21.92
N TYR A 230 16.90 24.95 -20.78
CA TYR A 230 17.34 26.23 -20.25
C TYR A 230 18.83 26.20 -19.96
N ASP A 231 19.42 27.38 -20.00
CA ASP A 231 20.74 27.69 -19.48
C ASP A 231 20.60 28.25 -18.06
N TYR A 232 21.38 27.74 -17.10
CA TYR A 232 21.29 28.20 -15.72
C TYR A 232 22.14 29.45 -15.47
N ASP A 233 21.47 30.58 -15.22
CA ASP A 233 22.10 31.79 -14.67
C ASP A 233 21.93 31.94 -13.15
N ASN A 234 22.98 32.41 -12.45
CA ASN A 234 22.95 32.63 -10.99
C ASN A 234 22.00 33.75 -10.54
N ASP A 235 21.56 34.64 -11.43
CA ASP A 235 20.67 35.76 -11.13
C ASP A 235 19.17 35.39 -11.19
N GLY A 236 18.86 34.14 -11.54
CA GLY A 236 17.50 33.61 -11.68
C GLY A 236 16.85 33.90 -13.04
N GLY A 237 17.54 34.61 -13.94
CA GLY A 237 17.11 34.96 -15.28
C GLY A 237 17.37 33.88 -16.34
N HIS A 238 17.24 32.59 -15.96
CA HIS A 238 17.68 31.44 -16.75
C HIS A 238 17.33 31.53 -18.24
N ASP A 239 18.37 31.42 -19.06
CA ASP A 239 18.31 31.76 -20.47
C ASP A 239 17.70 30.62 -21.31
N PHE A 240 16.54 30.86 -21.92
CA PHE A 240 15.85 29.82 -22.69
C PHE A 240 16.65 29.37 -23.93
N ILE A 241 16.97 28.07 -24.02
CA ILE A 241 17.67 27.45 -25.15
C ILE A 241 16.63 27.07 -26.22
N GLY A 242 15.67 26.22 -25.89
CA GLY A 242 14.63 25.77 -26.82
C GLY A 242 13.65 24.79 -26.17
N GLU A 243 12.65 24.35 -26.93
CA GLU A 243 11.63 23.40 -26.50
C GLU A 243 11.35 22.37 -27.58
N PHE A 244 10.78 21.24 -27.16
CA PHE A 244 10.12 20.29 -28.05
C PHE A 244 8.90 19.68 -27.35
N GLN A 245 8.05 19.04 -28.16
CA GLN A 245 6.89 18.29 -27.69
C GLN A 245 7.02 16.84 -28.17
N THR A 246 6.62 15.89 -27.33
CA THR A 246 6.73 14.45 -27.58
C THR A 246 5.69 13.67 -26.78
N SER A 247 5.68 12.35 -26.89
CA SER A 247 4.88 11.46 -26.06
C SER A 247 5.77 10.38 -25.44
N VAL A 248 5.28 9.68 -24.41
CA VAL A 248 5.99 8.52 -23.86
C VAL A 248 6.12 7.41 -24.91
N ALA A 249 5.11 7.23 -25.77
CA ALA A 249 5.16 6.27 -26.86
C ALA A 249 6.33 6.55 -27.80
N LYS A 250 6.54 7.82 -28.17
CA LYS A 250 7.67 8.23 -29.02
C LYS A 250 9.02 8.09 -28.30
N MET A 251 9.12 8.50 -27.04
CA MET A 251 10.34 8.31 -26.25
C MET A 251 10.69 6.83 -26.07
N SER A 252 9.69 5.96 -25.95
CA SER A 252 9.84 4.51 -25.79
C SER A 252 10.37 3.80 -27.02
N GLU A 253 10.49 4.46 -28.18
CA GLU A 253 11.25 3.92 -29.32
C GLU A 253 12.76 3.82 -29.01
N ALA A 254 13.24 4.52 -27.97
CA ALA A 254 14.62 4.42 -27.48
C ALA A 254 14.83 3.12 -26.69
N GLN A 255 14.94 2.00 -27.41
CA GLN A 255 15.16 0.65 -26.87
C GLN A 255 16.28 -0.07 -27.64
N ASN A 256 16.93 -1.05 -26.99
CA ASN A 256 17.93 -1.92 -27.63
C ASN A 256 19.06 -1.18 -28.37
N SER A 257 19.62 -0.15 -27.74
CA SER A 257 20.69 0.71 -28.30
C SER A 257 20.26 1.65 -29.44
N LEU A 258 18.96 1.75 -29.73
CA LEU A 258 18.42 2.81 -30.56
C LEU A 258 18.19 4.06 -29.71
N GLU A 259 18.65 5.20 -30.19
CA GLU A 259 18.42 6.51 -29.57
C GLU A 259 17.33 7.26 -30.34
N VAL A 260 16.52 8.04 -29.62
CA VAL A 260 15.51 8.92 -30.24
C VAL A 260 15.96 10.35 -30.09
N GLU A 261 16.06 11.07 -31.21
CA GLU A 261 16.50 12.45 -31.25
C GLU A 261 15.32 13.41 -31.44
N PHE A 262 15.33 14.50 -30.68
CA PHE A 262 14.39 15.61 -30.78
C PHE A 262 15.14 16.91 -31.04
N GLU A 263 14.71 17.64 -32.07
CA GLU A 263 15.24 18.98 -32.31
C GLU A 263 14.75 19.95 -31.22
N CYS A 264 15.68 20.61 -30.55
CA CYS A 264 15.37 21.64 -29.56
C CYS A 264 15.10 22.95 -30.29
N ILE A 265 13.86 23.45 -30.27
CA ILE A 265 13.45 24.60 -31.06
C ILE A 265 13.26 25.83 -30.20
N ASN A 266 13.95 26.93 -30.51
CA ASN A 266 13.70 28.24 -29.95
C ASN A 266 12.69 29.01 -30.83
N PRO A 267 11.43 29.23 -30.41
CA PRO A 267 10.42 29.86 -31.26
C PRO A 267 10.77 31.30 -31.65
N LYS A 268 11.50 32.02 -30.78
CA LYS A 268 11.97 33.39 -31.09
C LYS A 268 13.03 33.39 -32.19
N LYS A 269 13.96 32.43 -32.19
CA LYS A 269 14.97 32.29 -33.25
C LYS A 269 14.34 31.81 -34.56
N GLN A 270 13.44 30.84 -34.49
CA GLN A 270 12.73 30.30 -35.66
C GLN A 270 11.96 31.39 -36.43
N LYS A 271 11.30 32.31 -35.72
CA LYS A 271 10.59 33.45 -36.34
C LYS A 271 11.53 34.51 -36.94
N LYS A 272 12.74 34.69 -36.37
CA LYS A 272 13.64 35.80 -36.72
C LYS A 272 14.72 35.44 -37.74
N LYS A 273 15.17 34.18 -37.79
CA LYS A 273 16.34 33.76 -38.57
C LYS A 273 15.91 32.85 -39.73
N LYS A 274 16.11 33.31 -40.97
CA LYS A 274 15.73 32.58 -42.19
C LYS A 274 16.34 31.17 -42.33
N ASN A 275 17.58 30.98 -41.85
CA ASN A 275 18.31 29.70 -41.96
C ASN A 275 18.43 28.97 -40.61
N TYR A 276 17.50 29.20 -39.68
CA TYR A 276 17.50 28.51 -38.40
C TYR A 276 17.05 27.05 -38.56
N LYS A 277 17.84 26.12 -38.02
CA LYS A 277 17.50 24.69 -37.97
C LYS A 277 16.97 24.32 -36.59
N ASN A 278 17.83 24.35 -35.59
CA ASN A 278 17.51 24.08 -34.20
C ASN A 278 18.51 24.79 -33.26
N SER A 279 18.27 24.69 -31.96
CA SER A 279 19.09 25.19 -30.86
C SER A 279 19.83 24.03 -30.18
N GLY A 280 20.09 22.96 -30.94
CA GLY A 280 20.66 21.69 -30.50
C GLY A 280 19.67 20.53 -30.57
N ILE A 281 20.12 19.36 -30.17
CA ILE A 281 19.36 18.10 -30.21
C ILE A 281 19.31 17.51 -28.81
N ILE A 282 18.13 17.10 -28.35
CA ILE A 282 17.94 16.31 -27.14
C ILE A 282 17.76 14.85 -27.54
N ILE A 283 18.53 13.98 -26.92
CA ILE A 283 18.61 12.56 -27.26
C ILE A 283 18.10 11.75 -26.07
N VAL A 284 17.08 10.94 -26.28
CA VAL A 284 16.63 9.93 -25.33
C VAL A 284 17.42 8.65 -25.62
N LYS A 285 18.27 8.25 -24.67
CA LYS A 285 19.11 7.05 -24.74
C LYS A 285 18.40 5.81 -24.22
N LEU A 286 17.54 6.01 -23.22
CA LEU A 286 16.75 4.96 -22.60
C LEU A 286 15.41 5.54 -22.18
N CYS A 287 14.34 4.84 -22.54
CA CYS A 287 13.02 5.02 -21.97
C CYS A 287 12.49 3.66 -21.54
N LYS A 288 12.45 3.41 -20.23
CA LYS A 288 12.03 2.12 -19.66
C LYS A 288 10.82 2.34 -18.77
N ILE A 289 9.70 1.72 -19.14
CA ILE A 289 8.51 1.65 -18.30
C ILE A 289 8.56 0.33 -17.54
N THR A 290 8.50 0.41 -16.21
CA THR A 290 8.41 -0.77 -15.34
C THR A 290 7.27 -0.60 -14.34
N ARG A 291 6.82 -1.70 -13.75
CA ARG A 291 5.93 -1.64 -12.59
C ARG A 291 6.78 -1.41 -11.34
N ASP A 292 6.37 -0.45 -10.52
CA ASP A 292 6.82 -0.31 -9.14
C ASP A 292 5.81 -1.07 -8.27
N TYR A 293 6.26 -2.05 -7.50
CA TYR A 293 5.33 -2.93 -6.78
C TYR A 293 4.90 -2.28 -5.46
N THR A 294 3.59 -2.18 -5.24
CA THR A 294 3.00 -1.63 -4.01
C THR A 294 2.99 -2.64 -2.87
N PHE A 295 2.67 -2.18 -1.66
CA PHE A 295 2.39 -3.07 -0.54
C PHE A 295 1.33 -4.13 -0.89
N LEU A 296 0.22 -3.74 -1.50
CA LEU A 296 -0.83 -4.69 -1.89
C LEU A 296 -0.39 -5.66 -2.99
N ASP A 297 0.51 -5.27 -3.89
CA ASP A 297 1.09 -6.20 -4.87
C ASP A 297 1.79 -7.38 -4.16
N TYR A 298 2.52 -7.13 -3.07
CA TYR A 298 3.15 -8.19 -2.28
C TYR A 298 2.11 -9.04 -1.55
N ILE A 299 1.15 -8.41 -0.87
CA ILE A 299 0.11 -9.12 -0.10
C ILE A 299 -0.78 -9.99 -1.01
N LEU A 300 -1.32 -9.43 -2.10
CA LEU A 300 -2.10 -10.16 -3.11
C LEU A 300 -1.24 -11.23 -3.82
N GLY A 301 0.08 -11.00 -3.91
CA GLY A 301 1.06 -11.96 -4.39
C GLY A 301 1.18 -13.21 -3.51
N GLY A 302 0.79 -13.12 -2.25
CA GLY A 302 0.88 -14.18 -1.24
C GLY A 302 1.93 -13.93 -0.15
N CYS A 303 2.50 -12.73 -0.07
CA CYS A 303 3.35 -12.33 1.05
C CYS A 303 2.51 -12.27 2.33
N GLN A 304 3.05 -12.83 3.41
CA GLN A 304 2.39 -12.86 4.72
C GLN A 304 3.15 -11.97 5.71
N LEU A 305 2.43 -11.43 6.70
CA LEU A 305 3.03 -10.66 7.79
C LEU A 305 2.99 -11.49 9.07
N MET A 306 4.16 -12.00 9.46
CA MET A 306 4.29 -12.75 10.70
C MET A 306 4.33 -11.80 11.90
N PHE A 307 3.44 -12.03 12.87
CA PHE A 307 3.38 -11.26 14.11
C PHE A 307 4.10 -11.99 15.26
N THR A 308 4.95 -11.28 16.00
CA THR A 308 5.63 -11.79 17.21
C THR A 308 5.53 -10.75 18.31
N VAL A 309 5.22 -11.20 19.53
CA VAL A 309 5.08 -10.32 20.70
C VAL A 309 6.18 -10.62 21.71
N GLY A 310 6.90 -9.58 22.13
CA GLY A 310 7.84 -9.62 23.26
C GLY A 310 7.33 -8.75 24.40
N ILE A 311 7.06 -9.35 25.57
CA ILE A 311 6.42 -8.69 26.71
C ILE A 311 7.43 -8.49 27.84
N ASP A 312 7.53 -7.25 28.31
CA ASP A 312 8.34 -6.88 29.47
C ASP A 312 7.67 -7.39 30.75
N PHE A 313 8.37 -8.17 31.56
CA PHE A 313 7.92 -8.62 32.89
C PHE A 313 8.88 -8.18 33.99
N THR A 314 9.53 -7.03 33.82
CA THR A 314 10.44 -6.48 34.81
C THR A 314 9.71 -5.84 35.99
N ALA A 315 10.40 -5.79 37.14
CA ALA A 315 9.89 -5.32 38.41
C ALA A 315 9.48 -3.85 38.41
N SER A 316 9.96 -3.04 37.46
CA SER A 316 9.52 -1.64 37.27
C SER A 316 8.02 -1.54 36.96
N ASN A 317 7.38 -2.62 36.49
CA ASN A 317 5.94 -2.63 36.23
C ASN A 317 5.08 -2.87 37.48
N GLY A 318 5.68 -3.12 38.64
CA GLY A 318 4.96 -3.43 39.88
C GLY A 318 4.36 -4.83 39.93
N ASN A 319 3.81 -5.22 41.08
CA ASN A 319 3.22 -6.54 41.28
C ASN A 319 1.89 -6.67 40.52
N PRO A 320 1.71 -7.66 39.63
CA PRO A 320 0.50 -7.79 38.81
C PRO A 320 -0.80 -7.99 39.59
N ARG A 321 -0.72 -8.27 40.90
CA ARG A 321 -1.89 -8.36 41.80
C ARG A 321 -2.34 -7.01 42.36
N GLU A 322 -1.53 -5.97 42.21
CA GLU A 322 -1.78 -4.64 42.76
C GLU A 322 -2.35 -3.71 41.69
N PRO A 323 -3.44 -2.95 41.95
CA PRO A 323 -4.05 -2.05 40.98
C PRO A 323 -3.14 -0.97 40.38
N SER A 324 -2.02 -0.67 41.03
CA SER A 324 -1.00 0.27 40.54
C SER A 324 -0.03 -0.32 39.51
N SER A 325 -0.05 -1.64 39.29
CA SER A 325 0.82 -2.31 38.33
C SER A 325 0.34 -2.12 36.89
N LEU A 326 1.27 -1.95 35.96
CA LEU A 326 0.97 -1.91 34.51
C LEU A 326 0.47 -3.27 33.97
N HIS A 327 0.75 -4.37 34.69
CA HIS A 327 0.22 -5.71 34.37
C HIS A 327 -1.07 -6.05 35.11
N TYR A 328 -1.58 -5.16 35.98
CA TYR A 328 -2.82 -5.43 36.68
C TYR A 328 -3.99 -5.54 35.70
N ILE A 329 -4.54 -6.74 35.56
CA ILE A 329 -5.74 -6.97 34.77
C ILE A 329 -6.93 -6.47 35.60
N ASN A 330 -7.55 -5.39 35.12
CA ASN A 330 -8.68 -4.78 35.80
C ASN A 330 -9.93 -5.70 35.74
N PRO A 331 -11.01 -5.41 36.51
CA PRO A 331 -12.23 -6.22 36.50
C PRO A 331 -12.93 -6.35 35.13
N LEU A 332 -12.61 -5.48 34.16
CA LEU A 332 -13.09 -5.57 32.78
C LEU A 332 -12.21 -6.49 31.90
N GLY A 333 -11.15 -7.08 32.47
CA GLY A 333 -10.26 -8.00 31.77
C GLY A 333 -9.18 -7.33 30.94
N SER A 334 -8.80 -6.07 31.24
CA SER A 334 -7.86 -5.30 30.41
C SER A 334 -6.75 -4.61 31.22
N ASN A 335 -5.65 -4.31 30.52
CA ASN A 335 -4.54 -3.46 30.94
C ASN A 335 -3.83 -2.89 29.69
N GLU A 336 -2.80 -2.05 29.87
CA GLU A 336 -2.11 -1.38 28.76
C GLU A 336 -1.40 -2.36 27.81
N TYR A 337 -0.82 -3.44 28.34
CA TYR A 337 -0.19 -4.49 27.53
C TYR A 337 -1.20 -5.25 26.67
N LEU A 338 -2.33 -5.67 27.27
CA LEU A 338 -3.40 -6.34 26.55
C LEU A 338 -4.01 -5.43 25.48
N ALA A 339 -4.22 -4.16 25.80
CA ALA A 339 -4.70 -3.17 24.84
C ALA A 339 -3.75 -3.04 23.63
N ALA A 340 -2.44 -2.98 23.87
CA ALA A 340 -1.45 -2.91 22.80
C ALA A 340 -1.39 -4.19 21.95
N ILE A 341 -1.42 -5.37 22.60
CA ILE A 341 -1.45 -6.67 21.91
C ILE A 341 -2.66 -6.77 20.99
N LEU A 342 -3.84 -6.39 21.48
CA LEU A 342 -5.08 -6.43 20.72
C LEU A 342 -5.07 -5.40 19.59
N ALA A 343 -4.69 -4.15 19.87
CA ALA A 343 -4.69 -3.07 18.88
C ALA A 343 -3.80 -3.38 17.66
N VAL A 344 -2.60 -3.93 17.88
CA VAL A 344 -1.70 -4.30 16.78
C VAL A 344 -2.07 -5.65 16.20
N GLY A 345 -2.25 -6.65 17.07
CA GLY A 345 -2.45 -8.03 16.65
C GLY A 345 -3.72 -8.20 15.82
N GLN A 346 -4.83 -7.52 16.18
CA GLN A 346 -6.09 -7.67 15.47
C GLN A 346 -6.03 -7.21 14.02
N ILE A 347 -5.14 -6.28 13.69
CA ILE A 347 -4.89 -5.84 12.32
C ILE A 347 -3.98 -6.83 11.61
N ILE A 348 -2.81 -7.13 12.19
CA ILE A 348 -1.77 -7.92 11.54
C ILE A 348 -2.22 -9.37 11.28
N GLN A 349 -3.05 -9.93 12.17
CA GLN A 349 -3.45 -11.33 12.06
C GLN A 349 -4.18 -11.68 10.76
N ASP A 350 -4.75 -10.71 10.06
CA ASP A 350 -5.47 -10.95 8.80
C ASP A 350 -4.53 -11.20 7.62
N TYR A 351 -3.24 -10.90 7.80
CA TYR A 351 -2.18 -11.07 6.80
C TYR A 351 -1.29 -12.29 7.08
N ASP A 352 -1.69 -13.13 8.04
CA ASP A 352 -1.05 -14.41 8.35
C ASP A 352 -2.07 -15.54 8.17
N THR A 353 -1.69 -16.58 7.43
CA THR A 353 -2.62 -17.64 7.03
C THR A 353 -2.89 -18.64 8.16
N ASP A 354 -1.86 -18.99 8.94
CA ASP A 354 -2.01 -19.97 10.02
C ASP A 354 -2.40 -19.32 11.35
N LYS A 355 -2.20 -18.00 11.46
CA LYS A 355 -2.48 -17.19 12.65
C LYS A 355 -1.80 -17.77 13.89
N MET A 356 -0.62 -18.36 13.74
CA MET A 356 0.18 -18.90 14.82
C MET A 356 1.27 -17.88 15.16
N PHE A 357 1.17 -17.27 16.34
CA PHE A 357 2.03 -16.14 16.70
C PHE A 357 2.93 -16.47 17.88
N PRO A 358 4.27 -16.35 17.74
CA PRO A 358 5.19 -16.45 18.86
C PRO A 358 4.91 -15.37 19.90
N ALA A 359 4.77 -15.79 21.15
CA ALA A 359 4.60 -14.88 22.27
C ALA A 359 5.67 -15.16 23.35
N LEU A 360 6.53 -14.17 23.55
CA LEU A 360 7.72 -14.25 24.37
C LEU A 360 7.67 -13.23 25.51
N GLY A 361 8.27 -13.58 26.64
CA GLY A 361 8.47 -12.71 27.79
C GLY A 361 9.94 -12.50 28.09
N PHE A 362 10.29 -11.39 28.75
CA PHE A 362 11.63 -11.12 29.24
C PHE A 362 11.64 -10.38 30.57
N GLY A 363 12.73 -10.54 31.35
CA GLY A 363 12.94 -9.78 32.59
C GLY A 363 12.27 -10.37 33.84
N ALA A 364 11.90 -11.65 33.82
CA ALA A 364 11.26 -12.33 34.94
C ALA A 364 12.06 -13.54 35.42
N GLN A 365 11.87 -13.92 36.68
CA GLN A 365 12.33 -15.20 37.23
C GLN A 365 11.26 -16.28 37.02
N LEU A 366 11.68 -17.44 36.54
CA LEU A 366 10.80 -18.57 36.19
C LEU A 366 11.00 -19.77 37.12
N PRO A 367 9.95 -20.53 37.45
CA PRO A 367 10.08 -21.79 38.16
C PRO A 367 10.79 -22.85 37.29
N PRO A 368 11.38 -23.91 37.89
CA PRO A 368 11.43 -24.18 39.33
C PRO A 368 12.61 -23.50 40.05
N ASP A 369 13.65 -23.07 39.32
CA ASP A 369 14.90 -22.59 39.90
C ASP A 369 14.94 -21.07 40.16
N TRP A 370 13.89 -20.35 39.73
CA TRP A 370 13.72 -18.91 39.91
C TRP A 370 14.90 -18.10 39.36
N LYS A 371 15.54 -18.60 38.29
CA LYS A 371 16.54 -17.84 37.56
C LYS A 371 15.89 -16.81 36.66
N VAL A 372 16.58 -15.68 36.51
CA VAL A 372 16.19 -14.62 35.59
C VAL A 372 16.27 -15.14 34.17
N SER A 373 15.17 -14.99 33.43
CA SER A 373 15.11 -15.20 32.00
C SER A 373 14.83 -13.88 31.29
N HIS A 374 15.59 -13.64 30.22
CA HIS A 374 15.37 -12.54 29.29
C HIS A 374 14.74 -13.02 27.97
N GLU A 375 14.30 -14.27 27.92
CA GLU A 375 13.55 -14.85 26.80
C GLU A 375 12.87 -16.14 27.27
N PHE A 376 11.55 -16.17 27.27
CA PHE A 376 10.78 -17.40 27.51
C PHE A 376 9.44 -17.38 26.80
N ALA A 377 8.93 -18.55 26.44
CA ALA A 377 7.60 -18.68 25.87
C ALA A 377 6.55 -18.43 26.95
N ILE A 378 5.64 -17.47 26.74
CA ILE A 378 4.64 -17.11 27.77
C ILE A 378 3.55 -18.19 27.93
N ASN A 379 3.40 -19.06 26.94
CA ASN A 379 2.56 -20.26 27.02
C ASN A 379 3.22 -21.41 27.82
N PHE A 380 4.42 -21.20 28.38
CA PHE A 380 5.26 -22.18 29.08
C PHE A 380 5.62 -23.43 28.29
N ASN A 381 5.54 -23.38 26.96
CA ASN A 381 6.06 -24.42 26.09
C ASN A 381 7.42 -23.98 25.51
N PRO A 382 8.55 -24.44 26.08
CA PRO A 382 9.88 -23.94 25.71
C PRO A 382 10.30 -24.34 24.29
N THR A 383 9.64 -25.33 23.69
CA THR A 383 9.95 -25.78 22.32
C THR A 383 8.98 -25.19 21.27
N ASN A 384 7.87 -24.59 21.71
CA ASN A 384 6.87 -24.03 20.81
C ASN A 384 6.22 -22.77 21.42
N PRO A 385 6.73 -21.56 21.13
CA PRO A 385 6.19 -20.31 21.67
C PRO A 385 4.91 -19.83 20.97
N PHE A 386 4.39 -20.57 19.99
CA PHE A 386 3.29 -20.14 19.15
C PHE A 386 1.94 -20.26 19.87
N CYS A 387 1.16 -19.19 19.80
CA CYS A 387 -0.21 -19.11 20.29
C CYS A 387 -1.19 -19.05 19.10
N SER A 388 -2.37 -19.65 19.24
CA SER A 388 -3.40 -19.63 18.20
C SER A 388 -4.17 -18.32 18.23
N GLY A 389 -3.93 -17.47 17.24
CA GLY A 389 -4.53 -16.15 17.12
C GLY A 389 -4.05 -15.15 18.18
N VAL A 390 -4.52 -13.92 18.04
CA VAL A 390 -4.24 -12.84 19.01
C VAL A 390 -4.92 -13.13 20.34
N GLU A 391 -6.10 -13.75 20.30
CA GLU A 391 -6.82 -14.23 21.47
C GLU A 391 -6.00 -15.26 22.25
N GLY A 392 -5.29 -16.16 21.56
CA GLY A 392 -4.37 -17.10 22.19
C GLY A 392 -3.21 -16.42 22.91
N ILE A 393 -2.65 -15.34 22.33
CA ILE A 393 -1.62 -14.53 23.00
C ILE A 393 -2.19 -13.89 24.27
N ALA A 394 -3.38 -13.28 24.20
CA ALA A 394 -4.01 -12.63 25.34
C ALA A 394 -4.32 -13.63 26.48
N GLN A 395 -4.77 -14.84 26.13
CA GLN A 395 -4.98 -15.94 27.08
C GLN A 395 -3.67 -16.38 27.72
N ALA A 396 -2.62 -16.61 26.93
CA ALA A 396 -1.31 -17.03 27.43
C ALA A 396 -0.68 -15.97 28.34
N TYR A 397 -0.79 -14.68 27.96
CA TYR A 397 -0.36 -13.56 28.79
C TYR A 397 -1.07 -13.56 30.15
N SER A 398 -2.40 -13.65 30.16
CA SER A 398 -3.17 -13.64 31.41
C SER A 398 -2.84 -14.85 32.29
N ALA A 399 -2.65 -16.02 31.67
CA ALA A 399 -2.30 -17.25 32.36
C ALA A 399 -0.86 -17.22 32.91
N CYS A 400 0.08 -16.51 32.29
CA CYS A 400 1.48 -16.54 32.72
C CYS A 400 1.77 -15.69 33.96
N LEU A 401 1.04 -14.59 34.16
CA LEU A 401 1.28 -13.61 35.22
C LEU A 401 1.38 -14.21 36.64
N PRO A 402 0.51 -15.15 37.07
CA PRO A 402 0.58 -15.71 38.42
C PRO A 402 1.75 -16.67 38.65
N HIS A 403 2.43 -17.10 37.58
CA HIS A 403 3.44 -18.16 37.60
C HIS A 403 4.88 -17.64 37.47
N ILE A 404 5.08 -16.34 37.31
CA ILE A 404 6.39 -15.70 37.17
C ILE A 404 6.63 -14.68 38.29
N ARG A 405 7.90 -14.34 38.55
CA ARG A 405 8.26 -13.22 39.45
C ARG A 405 8.94 -12.14 38.64
N PHE A 406 8.38 -10.94 38.70
CA PHE A 406 8.95 -9.81 37.97
C PHE A 406 10.31 -9.45 38.54
N TYR A 407 11.30 -9.21 37.67
CA TYR A 407 12.69 -8.99 38.08
C TYR A 407 13.39 -7.99 37.15
N GLY A 408 14.69 -8.09 36.91
CA GLY A 408 15.39 -7.22 35.99
C GLY A 408 16.79 -7.71 35.66
N PRO A 409 17.53 -6.96 34.84
CA PRO A 409 17.16 -5.69 34.22
C PRO A 409 16.25 -5.84 32.99
N THR A 410 15.79 -4.72 32.45
CA THR A 410 15.19 -4.66 31.11
C THR A 410 16.25 -4.94 30.06
N ASN A 411 16.10 -6.00 29.27
CA ASN A 411 17.05 -6.40 28.24
C ASN A 411 16.32 -6.96 27.01
N PHE A 412 16.27 -6.19 25.93
CA PHE A 412 15.59 -6.57 24.68
C PHE A 412 16.44 -7.46 23.77
N ALA A 413 17.77 -7.48 23.96
CA ALA A 413 18.68 -8.11 23.01
C ALA A 413 18.36 -9.59 22.74
N PRO A 414 18.01 -10.44 23.73
CA PRO A 414 17.66 -11.84 23.47
C PRO A 414 16.45 -11.98 22.55
N ILE A 415 15.37 -11.26 22.83
CA ILE A 415 14.15 -11.25 22.00
C ILE A 415 14.46 -10.79 20.56
N ILE A 416 15.17 -9.68 20.39
CA ILE A 416 15.54 -9.15 19.07
C ILE A 416 16.39 -10.18 18.30
N ASN A 417 17.38 -10.79 18.97
CA ASN A 417 18.24 -11.81 18.35
C ASN A 417 17.48 -13.10 18.03
N HIS A 418 16.47 -13.48 18.83
CA HIS A 418 15.59 -14.60 18.51
C HIS A 418 14.82 -14.32 17.22
N VAL A 419 14.11 -13.19 17.15
CA VAL A 419 13.30 -12.81 15.99
C VAL A 419 14.17 -12.66 14.74
N ALA A 420 15.37 -12.07 14.86
CA ALA A 420 16.32 -11.96 13.75
C ALA A 420 16.77 -13.33 13.22
N ARG A 421 17.04 -14.31 14.11
CA ARG A 421 17.37 -15.68 13.71
C ARG A 421 16.18 -16.36 13.02
N PHE A 422 14.98 -16.19 13.54
CA PHE A 422 13.75 -16.75 12.96
C PHE A 422 13.52 -16.20 11.53
N ALA A 423 13.63 -14.88 11.36
CA ALA A 423 13.56 -14.24 10.05
C ALA A 423 14.65 -14.72 9.08
N SER A 424 15.90 -14.88 9.56
CA SER A 424 16.99 -15.41 8.74
C SER A 424 16.76 -16.85 8.31
N GLN A 425 16.15 -17.69 9.14
CA GLN A 425 15.84 -19.08 8.81
C GLN A 425 14.71 -19.17 7.78
N ALA A 426 13.65 -18.37 7.93
CA ALA A 426 12.57 -18.29 6.95
C ALA A 426 13.10 -17.93 5.55
N LEU A 427 13.99 -16.93 5.46
CA LEU A 427 14.63 -16.52 4.20
C LEU A 427 15.45 -17.67 3.55
N GLN A 428 16.14 -18.48 4.35
CA GLN A 428 16.92 -19.61 3.83
C GLN A 428 16.02 -20.73 3.29
N GLN A 429 14.90 -21.00 3.96
CA GLN A 429 13.94 -22.01 3.53
C GLN A 429 13.25 -21.62 2.21
N GLU A 430 12.86 -20.36 2.05
CA GLU A 430 12.29 -19.87 0.79
C GLU A 430 13.30 -19.99 -0.36
N ASN A 431 14.55 -19.54 -0.17
CA ASN A 431 15.58 -19.63 -1.21
C ASN A 431 15.87 -21.08 -1.63
N ALA A 432 15.80 -22.03 -0.69
CA ALA A 432 15.95 -23.45 -0.99
C ALA A 432 14.76 -23.99 -1.81
N ALA A 433 13.54 -23.50 -1.57
CA ALA A 433 12.35 -23.88 -2.32
C ALA A 433 12.33 -23.33 -3.75
N PHE A 434 12.92 -22.14 -3.99
CA PHE A 434 13.06 -21.56 -5.35
C PHE A 434 14.22 -22.12 -6.17
N SER A 435 15.14 -22.86 -5.53
CA SER A 435 16.31 -23.47 -6.19
C SER A 435 16.08 -24.93 -6.62
N GLN A 436 14.88 -25.47 -6.40
CA GLN A 436 14.40 -26.77 -6.90
C GLN A 436 13.36 -26.54 -7.99
#